data_AF-A0AA39RWE4-F1
#
_entry.id   AF-A0AA39RWE4-F1
#
_cell.length_a   1.000
_cell.length_b   1.000
_cell.length_c   1.000
_cell.angle_alpha   90.00
_cell.angle_beta   90.00
_cell.angle_gamma   90.00
#
_symmetry.space_group_name_H-M   'P 1'
#
loop_
_entity.id
_entity.type
_entity.pdbx_description
1 polymer ?
#
loop_
_entity_poly.entity_id
_entity_poly.type
_entity_poly.pdbx_seq_one_letter_code
_entity_poly.pdbx_strand_id
1 'polypeptide(L)'
;MKHIVTLNNTLSQVNPSNQTHIIDGFGNYNLEIGGVKGSGFENKSVLNLYLLDSGDYSTVPSISGYGWIKPSQEMWFQSTSAKLQEQYMSKAAATDEDGPAPGLAYFHIPLPEYAILESTNLTGVKLEPGGISSASVNSGFFTTLVAAGDVKAVFTGHDHLNDFCGMLMDIQLCYSGGFGYHAYGKAGWDRRARVVVATLERTQNQGGWGSVDSIKTWKRLDDGNLTAIDAQLLWTKKRIPT
;
A
#
# COMPACT_ATOMS: atom_id res chain seq x y z
N MET A 1 -20.67 2.93 15.59
CA MET A 1 -20.57 1.49 15.26
C MET A 1 -20.39 0.72 16.56
N LYS A 2 -21.32 -0.16 16.97
CA LYS A 2 -21.34 -0.82 18.30
C LYS A 2 -20.66 -2.20 18.33
N HIS A 3 -20.18 -2.72 17.20
CA HIS A 3 -19.63 -4.07 17.11
C HIS A 3 -18.39 -4.10 16.21
N ILE A 4 -17.22 -3.82 16.79
CA ILE A 4 -15.94 -4.24 16.19
C ILE A 4 -15.68 -5.64 16.74
N VAL A 5 -15.60 -6.64 15.87
CA VAL A 5 -15.14 -7.97 16.27
C VAL A 5 -13.62 -7.93 16.30
N THR A 6 -13.03 -7.78 17.47
CA THR A 6 -11.57 -7.90 17.62
C THR A 6 -11.21 -9.37 17.73
N LEU A 7 -10.58 -9.90 16.69
CA LEU A 7 -9.95 -11.22 16.75
C LEU A 7 -8.57 -11.10 17.43
N ASN A 8 -8.12 -12.16 18.10
CA ASN A 8 -6.79 -12.17 18.69
C ASN A 8 -5.72 -11.85 17.63
N ASN A 9 -4.79 -10.96 17.98
CA ASN A 9 -3.71 -10.48 17.10
C ASN A 9 -4.16 -9.67 15.87
N THR A 10 -5.42 -9.22 15.80
CA THR A 10 -5.82 -8.27 14.76
C THR A 10 -5.19 -6.90 15.03
N LEU A 11 -4.68 -6.28 13.96
CA LEU A 11 -4.23 -4.89 13.96
C LEU A 11 -5.25 -3.97 13.30
N SER A 12 -6.45 -4.47 12.98
CA SER A 12 -7.52 -3.65 12.40
C SER A 12 -8.00 -2.58 13.38
N GLN A 13 -8.12 -1.36 12.87
CA GLN A 13 -8.61 -0.22 13.63
C GLN A 13 -9.81 0.38 12.93
N VAL A 14 -10.64 1.11 13.67
CA VAL A 14 -11.65 2.00 13.07
C VAL A 14 -11.02 3.33 12.69
N ASN A 15 -11.78 4.19 12.01
CA ASN A 15 -11.32 5.53 11.66
C ASN A 15 -10.84 6.30 12.90
N PRO A 16 -9.74 7.05 12.79
CA PRO A 16 -9.24 7.91 13.86
C PRO A 16 -10.32 8.88 14.35
N SER A 17 -10.51 8.93 15.66
CA SER A 17 -11.52 9.78 16.29
C SER A 17 -11.05 11.22 16.55
N ASN A 18 -9.76 11.50 16.40
CA ASN A 18 -9.12 12.77 16.70
C ASN A 18 -9.01 13.70 15.47
N GLN A 19 -9.90 13.54 14.50
CA GLN A 19 -9.89 14.29 13.25
C GLN A 19 -10.89 15.44 13.31
N THR A 20 -10.55 16.57 12.68
CA THR A 20 -11.43 17.74 12.59
C THR A 20 -12.66 17.48 11.72
N HIS A 21 -12.60 16.49 10.83
CA HIS A 21 -13.67 16.08 9.94
C HIS A 21 -13.96 14.59 10.08
N ILE A 22 -15.21 14.21 9.81
CA ILE A 22 -15.62 12.81 9.72
C ILE A 22 -14.95 12.21 8.49
N ILE A 23 -14.25 11.10 8.67
CA ILE A 23 -13.66 10.32 7.57
C ILE A 23 -14.74 9.38 7.01
N ASP A 24 -14.94 9.43 5.70
CA ASP A 24 -15.84 8.52 4.95
C ASP A 24 -15.40 7.06 5.05
N GLY A 25 -16.37 6.15 4.96
CA GLY A 25 -16.12 4.71 5.05
C GLY A 25 -15.64 4.28 6.43
N PHE A 26 -14.99 3.11 6.50
CA PHE A 26 -14.53 2.51 7.76
C PHE A 26 -13.20 1.79 7.61
N GLY A 27 -12.41 1.76 8.67
CA GLY A 27 -11.12 1.08 8.63
C GLY A 27 -10.07 1.87 7.86
N ASN A 28 -10.18 3.21 7.88
CA ASN A 28 -9.11 4.10 7.45
C ASN A 28 -8.14 4.29 8.62
N TYR A 29 -6.92 3.78 8.54
CA TYR A 29 -5.93 3.91 9.61
C TYR A 29 -4.50 3.70 9.10
N ASN A 30 -3.51 4.13 9.90
CA ASN A 30 -2.10 3.85 9.65
C ASN A 30 -1.57 2.87 10.69
N LEU A 31 -0.77 1.90 10.25
CA LEU A 31 0.07 1.09 11.13
C LEU A 31 1.52 1.53 10.98
N GLU A 32 2.13 1.90 12.09
CA GLU A 32 3.53 2.29 12.17
C GLU A 32 4.39 1.08 12.49
N ILE A 33 5.40 0.81 11.67
CA ILE A 33 6.46 -0.14 12.01
C ILE A 33 7.59 0.67 12.66
N GLY A 34 7.73 0.50 13.97
CA GLY A 34 8.73 1.23 14.76
C GLY A 34 10.17 0.82 14.43
N GLY A 35 11.09 1.78 14.52
CA GLY A 35 12.52 1.53 14.45
C GLY A 35 13.01 0.64 15.59
N VAL A 36 14.14 -0.03 15.37
CA VAL A 36 14.69 -1.00 16.34
C VAL A 36 15.10 -0.29 17.62
N LYS A 37 14.77 -0.88 18.77
CA LYS A 37 15.19 -0.38 20.09
C LYS A 37 16.71 -0.20 20.15
N GLY A 38 17.17 0.96 20.63
CA GLY A 38 18.59 1.34 20.67
C GLY A 38 19.16 1.87 19.35
N SER A 39 18.37 1.93 18.27
CA SER A 39 18.78 2.60 17.03
C SER A 39 18.51 4.11 17.06
N GLY A 40 19.09 4.86 16.12
CA GLY A 40 18.74 6.27 15.91
C GLY A 40 17.26 6.49 15.51
N PHE A 41 16.56 5.43 15.12
CA PHE A 41 15.14 5.43 14.77
C PHE A 41 14.24 4.89 15.89
N GLU A 42 14.76 4.68 17.10
CA GLU A 42 13.92 4.28 18.24
C GLU A 42 12.82 5.33 18.48
N ASN A 43 11.59 4.86 18.71
CA ASN A 43 10.37 5.66 18.84
C ASN A 43 9.99 6.47 17.58
N LYS A 44 10.52 6.12 16.40
CA LYS A 44 10.07 6.63 15.11
C LYS A 44 9.47 5.49 14.28
N SER A 45 8.48 5.82 13.45
CA SER A 45 8.03 4.91 12.38
C SER A 45 9.06 4.86 11.26
N VAL A 46 9.55 3.67 10.89
CA VAL A 46 10.47 3.45 9.77
C VAL A 46 9.77 2.92 8.52
N LEU A 47 8.52 2.46 8.64
CA LEU A 47 7.65 2.06 7.53
C LEU A 47 6.20 2.33 7.94
N ASN A 48 5.42 2.97 7.08
CA ASN A 48 4.02 3.26 7.31
C ASN A 48 3.12 2.39 6.43
N LEU A 49 2.09 1.78 7.00
CA LEU A 49 1.08 1.02 6.28
C LEU A 49 -0.24 1.79 6.34
N TYR A 50 -0.60 2.46 5.26
CA TYR A 50 -1.86 3.19 5.13
C TYR A 50 -2.94 2.23 4.63
N LEU A 51 -3.99 2.04 5.41
CA LEU A 51 -5.16 1.25 5.03
C LEU A 51 -6.34 2.21 4.82
N LEU A 52 -6.99 2.09 3.66
CA LEU A 52 -8.10 2.97 3.27
C LEU A 52 -9.30 2.16 2.79
N ASP A 53 -10.48 2.70 3.07
CA ASP A 53 -11.74 2.21 2.52
C ASP A 53 -11.98 2.80 1.12
N SER A 54 -11.71 2.04 0.07
CA SER A 54 -12.00 2.49 -1.31
C SER A 54 -13.49 2.58 -1.63
N GLY A 55 -14.37 2.19 -0.70
CA GLY A 55 -15.81 2.14 -0.87
C GLY A 55 -16.32 0.85 -1.50
N ASP A 56 -17.58 0.88 -1.92
CA ASP A 56 -18.31 -0.21 -2.59
C ASP A 56 -18.81 0.29 -3.96
N TYR A 57 -20.12 0.45 -4.14
CA TYR A 57 -20.70 1.12 -5.30
C TYR A 57 -20.86 2.62 -5.07
N SER A 58 -20.91 3.39 -6.16
CA SER A 58 -21.21 4.82 -6.11
C SER A 58 -22.59 5.05 -5.48
N THR A 59 -22.65 5.96 -4.51
CA THR A 59 -23.89 6.43 -3.89
C THR A 59 -24.44 7.68 -4.56
N VAL A 60 -23.75 8.22 -5.57
CA VAL A 60 -24.20 9.38 -6.34
C VAL A 60 -25.05 8.89 -7.52
N PRO A 61 -26.36 9.23 -7.60
CA PRO A 61 -27.28 8.62 -8.56
C PRO A 61 -26.88 8.75 -10.04
N SER A 62 -26.17 9.82 -10.40
CA SER A 62 -25.71 10.09 -11.76
C SER A 62 -24.38 9.43 -12.12
N ILE A 63 -23.72 8.78 -11.17
CA ILE A 63 -22.42 8.13 -11.36
C ILE A 63 -22.61 6.64 -11.08
N SER A 64 -22.56 5.82 -12.12
CA SER A 64 -22.67 4.38 -12.00
C SER A 64 -21.33 3.72 -11.71
N GLY A 65 -21.38 2.45 -11.28
CA GLY A 65 -20.20 1.64 -11.02
C GLY A 65 -19.65 1.82 -9.60
N TYR A 66 -18.36 1.59 -9.45
CA TYR A 66 -17.70 1.56 -8.16
C TYR A 66 -17.51 2.95 -7.53
N GLY A 67 -17.48 2.95 -6.20
CA GLY A 67 -17.11 4.08 -5.36
C GLY A 67 -15.63 4.44 -5.50
N TRP A 68 -15.23 5.52 -4.83
CA TRP A 68 -13.88 6.06 -4.86
C TRP A 68 -13.50 6.60 -3.48
N ILE A 69 -12.20 6.69 -3.23
CA ILE A 69 -11.64 7.32 -2.04
C ILE A 69 -12.09 8.79 -1.99
N LYS A 70 -12.68 9.19 -0.88
CA LYS A 70 -13.34 10.50 -0.72
C LYS A 70 -12.36 11.56 -0.23
N PRO A 71 -12.66 12.86 -0.47
CA PRO A 71 -11.81 13.97 -0.03
C PRO A 71 -11.47 13.94 1.48
N SER A 72 -12.37 13.46 2.33
CA SER A 72 -12.13 13.34 3.78
C SER A 72 -11.00 12.34 4.10
N GLN A 73 -10.93 11.25 3.34
CA GLN A 73 -9.89 10.22 3.46
C GLN A 73 -8.57 10.72 2.89
N GLU A 74 -8.59 11.49 1.79
CA GLU A 74 -7.39 12.13 1.23
C GLU A 74 -6.79 13.15 2.20
N MET A 75 -7.63 13.99 2.82
CA MET A 75 -7.22 14.97 3.82
C MET A 75 -6.63 14.30 5.06
N TRP A 76 -7.25 13.21 5.52
CA TRP A 76 -6.71 12.40 6.61
C TRP A 76 -5.33 11.83 6.25
N PHE A 77 -5.18 11.23 5.05
CA PHE A 77 -3.92 10.70 4.58
C PHE A 77 -2.84 11.78 4.54
N GLN A 78 -3.13 12.94 3.92
CA GLN A 78 -2.18 14.05 3.82
C GLN A 78 -1.71 14.54 5.20
N SER A 79 -2.64 14.73 6.13
CA SER A 79 -2.33 15.19 7.49
C SER A 79 -1.50 14.15 8.26
N THR A 80 -1.85 12.87 8.09
CA THR A 80 -1.16 11.76 8.76
C THR A 80 0.25 11.57 8.21
N SER A 81 0.39 11.53 6.88
CA SER A 81 1.68 11.44 6.19
C SER A 81 2.58 12.61 6.59
N ALA A 82 2.11 13.86 6.47
CA ALA A 82 2.91 15.04 6.83
C ALA A 82 3.43 14.99 8.28
N LYS A 83 2.58 14.61 9.23
CA LYS A 83 2.97 14.45 10.64
C LYS A 83 4.03 13.36 10.83
N LEU A 84 3.87 12.21 10.20
CA LEU A 84 4.81 11.09 10.31
C LEU A 84 6.16 11.44 9.66
N GLN A 85 6.14 12.14 8.52
CA GLN A 85 7.34 12.66 7.87
C GLN A 85 8.07 13.66 8.78
N GLU A 86 7.37 14.63 9.37
CA GLU A 86 7.95 15.57 10.33
C GLU A 86 8.59 14.84 11.52
N GLN A 87 7.88 13.88 12.12
CA GLN A 87 8.39 13.08 13.24
C GLN A 87 9.63 12.27 12.85
N TYR A 88 9.63 11.66 11.68
CA TYR A 88 10.77 10.91 11.16
C TYR A 88 12.00 11.81 10.98
N MET A 89 11.81 13.01 10.42
CA MET A 89 12.87 13.97 10.14
C MET A 89 13.32 14.77 11.37
N SER A 90 12.53 14.83 12.45
CA SER A 90 12.76 15.70 13.62
C SER A 90 14.05 15.46 14.44
N LYS A 91 14.91 14.48 14.10
CA LYS A 91 16.19 14.21 14.80
C LYS A 91 17.25 13.59 13.88
N ALA A 92 18.52 13.85 14.21
CA ALA A 92 19.80 13.54 13.53
C ALA A 92 20.05 12.11 12.96
N ALA A 93 19.11 11.18 13.05
CA ALA A 93 19.24 9.83 12.49
C ALA A 93 18.81 9.73 11.03
N ALA A 94 17.88 10.57 10.59
CA ALA A 94 17.53 10.73 9.19
C ALA A 94 18.25 11.97 8.65
N THR A 95 18.93 11.86 7.52
CA THR A 95 19.45 13.01 6.76
C THR A 95 18.43 13.43 5.72
N ASP A 96 18.53 14.65 5.19
CA ASP A 96 17.70 15.09 4.05
C ASP A 96 17.84 14.16 2.83
N GLU A 97 18.95 13.43 2.73
CA GLU A 97 19.20 12.42 1.69
C GLU A 97 18.38 11.13 1.89
N ASP A 98 18.01 10.80 3.14
CA ASP A 98 17.20 9.62 3.45
C ASP A 98 15.74 9.79 3.01
N GLY A 99 15.28 11.04 2.89
CA GLY A 99 13.86 11.36 2.65
C GLY A 99 12.94 10.85 3.78
N PRO A 100 11.61 10.90 3.60
CA PRO A 100 10.68 10.35 4.57
C PRO A 100 10.77 8.81 4.64
N ALA A 101 10.37 8.24 5.79
CA ALA A 101 10.14 6.80 5.89
C ALA A 101 9.18 6.33 4.76
N PRO A 102 9.49 5.22 4.07
CA PRO A 102 8.61 4.74 3.00
C PRO A 102 7.23 4.36 3.54
N GLY A 103 6.21 4.59 2.71
CA GLY A 103 4.84 4.20 2.96
C GLY A 103 4.35 3.13 1.98
N LEU A 104 3.43 2.29 2.42
CA LEU A 104 2.67 1.35 1.60
C LEU A 104 1.18 1.62 1.78
N ALA A 105 0.43 1.76 0.70
CA ALA A 105 -1.01 1.94 0.76
C ALA A 105 -1.75 0.65 0.38
N TYR A 106 -2.85 0.36 1.07
CA TYR A 106 -3.70 -0.81 0.85
C TYR A 106 -5.15 -0.39 0.80
N PHE A 107 -5.85 -0.82 -0.24
CA PHE A 107 -7.30 -0.66 -0.38
C PHE A 107 -7.85 -1.73 -1.34
N HIS A 108 -9.18 -1.88 -1.42
CA HIS A 108 -9.77 -3.02 -2.13
C HIS A 108 -9.99 -2.76 -3.61
N ILE A 109 -10.72 -1.69 -3.95
CA ILE A 109 -11.07 -1.31 -5.31
C ILE A 109 -9.92 -0.46 -5.89
N PRO A 110 -9.40 -0.81 -7.07
CA PRO A 110 -8.27 -0.11 -7.69
C PRO A 110 -8.60 1.36 -8.03
N LEU A 111 -7.57 2.20 -8.06
CA LEU A 111 -7.68 3.55 -8.61
C LEU A 111 -7.78 3.49 -10.15
N PRO A 112 -8.37 4.51 -10.80
CA PRO A 112 -8.41 4.61 -12.26
C PRO A 112 -7.03 4.50 -12.93
N GLU A 113 -5.96 4.92 -12.24
CA GLU A 113 -4.58 4.89 -12.73
C GLU A 113 -4.04 3.47 -13.00
N TYR A 114 -4.65 2.42 -12.45
CA TYR A 114 -4.30 1.05 -12.83
C TYR A 114 -4.63 0.73 -14.30
N ALA A 115 -5.64 1.41 -14.86
CA ALA A 115 -6.08 1.21 -16.24
C ALA A 115 -5.08 1.76 -17.27
N ILE A 116 -4.32 2.80 -16.92
CA ILE A 116 -3.36 3.44 -17.83
C ILE A 116 -1.99 2.75 -17.86
N LEU A 117 -1.76 1.75 -17.01
CA LEU A 117 -0.52 0.98 -17.04
C LEU A 117 -0.46 0.09 -18.28
N GLU A 118 0.49 0.38 -19.16
CA GLU A 118 0.73 -0.43 -20.37
C GLU A 118 1.24 -1.83 -20.01
N SER A 119 0.68 -2.86 -20.66
CA SER A 119 1.01 -4.27 -20.39
C SER A 119 2.49 -4.62 -20.57
N THR A 120 3.21 -3.86 -21.41
CA THR A 120 4.64 -4.08 -21.68
C THR A 120 5.55 -3.74 -20.50
N ASN A 121 5.07 -2.98 -19.52
CA ASN A 121 5.84 -2.52 -18.36
C ASN A 121 5.39 -3.17 -17.04
N LEU A 122 4.75 -4.34 -17.13
CA LEU A 122 4.21 -5.05 -15.97
C LEU A 122 5.05 -6.29 -15.65
N THR A 123 5.18 -6.57 -14.36
CA THR A 123 5.53 -7.90 -13.87
C THR A 123 4.23 -8.58 -13.45
N GLY A 124 3.90 -9.70 -14.08
CA GLY A 124 2.62 -10.41 -13.93
C GLY A 124 1.68 -10.18 -15.11
N VAL A 125 0.37 -10.35 -14.91
CA VAL A 125 -0.62 -10.37 -15.99
C VAL A 125 -1.92 -9.64 -15.67
N LYS A 126 -2.54 -9.09 -16.72
CA LYS A 126 -3.91 -8.56 -16.72
C LYS A 126 -4.83 -9.58 -17.38
N LEU A 127 -5.70 -10.23 -16.62
CA LEU A 127 -6.56 -11.31 -17.12
C LEU A 127 -8.04 -11.08 -16.86
N GLU A 128 -8.42 -10.01 -16.17
CA GLU A 128 -9.82 -9.72 -15.89
C GLU A 128 -10.54 -9.33 -17.20
N PRO A 129 -11.67 -9.99 -17.54
CA PRO A 129 -12.48 -9.58 -18.67
C PRO A 129 -12.99 -8.16 -18.47
N GLY A 130 -12.75 -7.27 -19.44
CA GLY A 130 -13.13 -5.86 -19.33
C GLY A 130 -12.05 -4.95 -18.71
N GLY A 131 -10.88 -5.49 -18.36
CA GLY A 131 -9.71 -4.69 -17.98
C GLY A 131 -9.61 -4.46 -16.47
N ILE A 132 -9.64 -3.21 -16.02
CA ILE A 132 -9.49 -2.84 -14.61
C ILE A 132 -10.85 -2.41 -14.08
N SER A 133 -11.34 -3.05 -13.02
CA SER A 133 -12.63 -2.72 -12.39
C SER A 133 -12.47 -1.58 -11.37
N SER A 134 -11.99 -0.42 -11.83
CA SER A 134 -11.86 0.78 -11.00
C SER A 134 -13.13 1.61 -10.94
N ALA A 135 -13.14 2.57 -10.02
CA ALA A 135 -14.07 3.70 -10.08
C ALA A 135 -14.00 4.38 -11.46
N SER A 136 -15.12 4.90 -11.94
CA SER A 136 -15.14 5.80 -13.11
C SER A 136 -14.68 7.23 -12.76
N VAL A 137 -14.77 7.59 -11.48
CA VAL A 137 -14.35 8.87 -10.94
C VAL A 137 -12.88 8.80 -10.51
N ASN A 138 -12.06 9.69 -11.03
CA ASN A 138 -10.75 9.97 -10.48
C ASN A 138 -10.87 11.03 -9.38
N SER A 139 -10.67 10.64 -8.13
CA SER A 139 -10.79 11.56 -6.98
C SER A 139 -9.59 12.50 -6.84
N GLY A 140 -8.46 12.16 -7.47
CA GLY A 140 -7.16 12.81 -7.26
C GLY A 140 -6.28 12.08 -6.24
N PHE A 141 -6.71 10.96 -5.65
CA PHE A 141 -5.93 10.31 -4.60
C PHE A 141 -4.55 9.83 -5.07
N PHE A 142 -4.41 9.33 -6.29
CA PHE A 142 -3.09 8.98 -6.82
C PHE A 142 -2.15 10.19 -6.87
N THR A 143 -2.64 11.33 -7.35
CA THR A 143 -1.89 12.61 -7.33
C THR A 143 -1.53 13.02 -5.91
N THR A 144 -2.44 12.82 -4.95
CA THR A 144 -2.17 13.04 -3.52
C THR A 144 -1.02 12.15 -3.01
N LEU A 145 -0.95 10.88 -3.41
CA LEU A 145 0.16 9.98 -3.06
C LEU A 145 1.48 10.45 -3.68
N VAL A 146 1.47 10.81 -4.97
CA VAL A 146 2.66 11.32 -5.68
C VAL A 146 3.17 12.60 -5.01
N ALA A 147 2.28 13.53 -4.66
CA ALA A 147 2.64 14.78 -4.02
C ALA A 147 3.19 14.60 -2.59
N ALA A 148 2.66 13.64 -1.84
CA ALA A 148 3.15 13.32 -0.49
C ALA A 148 4.55 12.70 -0.51
N GLY A 149 4.86 11.91 -1.54
CA GLY A 149 6.21 11.43 -1.84
C GLY A 149 6.75 10.33 -0.92
N ASP A 150 6.05 9.95 0.15
CA ASP A 150 6.45 8.87 1.06
C ASP A 150 6.00 7.48 0.59
N VAL A 151 4.83 7.38 -0.05
CA VAL A 151 4.27 6.09 -0.52
C VAL A 151 5.03 5.55 -1.73
N LYS A 152 5.51 4.31 -1.64
CA LYS A 152 6.34 3.65 -2.68
C LYS A 152 5.62 2.52 -3.40
N ALA A 153 4.61 1.93 -2.78
CA ALA A 153 3.74 0.98 -3.45
C ALA A 153 2.32 1.04 -2.90
N VAL A 154 1.39 0.72 -3.79
CA VAL A 154 -0.03 0.64 -3.55
C VAL A 154 -0.48 -0.77 -3.89
N PHE A 155 -1.19 -1.42 -2.99
CA PHE A 155 -1.70 -2.77 -3.19
C PHE A 155 -3.22 -2.76 -3.22
N THR A 156 -3.76 -3.43 -4.23
CA THR A 156 -5.20 -3.59 -4.43
C THR A 156 -5.61 -5.04 -4.65
N GLY A 157 -6.90 -5.29 -4.48
CA GLY A 157 -7.57 -6.55 -4.79
C GLY A 157 -8.70 -6.31 -5.78
N HIS A 158 -9.90 -6.82 -5.46
CA HIS A 158 -11.13 -6.66 -6.23
C HIS A 158 -11.20 -7.47 -7.53
N ASP A 159 -10.26 -7.26 -8.46
CA ASP A 159 -10.12 -8.12 -9.64
C ASP A 159 -9.32 -9.37 -9.26
N HIS A 160 -9.92 -10.55 -9.39
CA HIS A 160 -9.29 -11.80 -8.94
C HIS A 160 -8.38 -12.42 -9.98
N LEU A 161 -8.49 -12.00 -11.24
CA LEU A 161 -7.65 -12.49 -12.34
C LEU A 161 -6.53 -11.52 -12.68
N ASN A 162 -6.70 -10.21 -12.41
CA ASN A 162 -5.61 -9.25 -12.49
C ASN A 162 -4.58 -9.54 -11.39
N ASP A 163 -3.33 -9.69 -11.82
CA ASP A 163 -2.26 -10.14 -10.96
C ASP A 163 -0.91 -9.63 -11.47
N PHE A 164 -0.68 -8.33 -11.29
CA PHE A 164 0.49 -7.63 -11.80
C PHE A 164 0.97 -6.55 -10.85
N CYS A 165 2.17 -6.04 -11.10
CA CYS A 165 2.63 -4.74 -10.62
C CYS A 165 3.20 -3.93 -11.77
N GLY A 166 2.97 -2.62 -11.76
CA GLY A 166 3.54 -1.68 -12.71
C GLY A 166 3.91 -0.36 -12.03
N MET A 167 5.00 0.26 -12.50
CA MET A 167 5.46 1.56 -12.00
C MET A 167 4.72 2.69 -12.70
N LEU A 168 4.20 3.64 -11.92
CA LEU A 168 3.66 4.90 -12.41
C LEU A 168 4.14 6.02 -11.48
N MET A 169 4.87 7.01 -12.03
CA MET A 169 5.36 8.19 -11.30
C MET A 169 6.06 7.81 -9.97
N ASP A 170 7.02 6.89 -10.03
CA ASP A 170 7.80 6.37 -8.88
C ASP A 170 6.98 5.63 -7.80
N ILE A 171 5.72 5.28 -8.07
CA ILE A 171 4.86 4.45 -7.22
C ILE A 171 4.54 3.14 -7.94
N GLN A 172 4.76 2.03 -7.25
CA GLN A 172 4.38 0.70 -7.74
C GLN A 172 2.89 0.44 -7.47
N LEU A 173 2.11 0.25 -8.52
CA LEU A 173 0.69 -0.10 -8.44
C LEU A 173 0.55 -1.61 -8.63
N CYS A 174 0.11 -2.32 -7.59
CA CYS A 174 0.17 -3.77 -7.49
C CYS A 174 -1.19 -4.42 -7.21
N TYR A 175 -1.64 -5.27 -8.12
CA TYR A 175 -2.67 -6.26 -7.82
C TYR A 175 -2.10 -7.46 -7.05
N SER A 176 -2.92 -8.04 -6.19
CA SER A 176 -2.52 -9.20 -5.37
C SER A 176 -3.08 -10.54 -5.86
N GLY A 177 -3.93 -10.52 -6.90
CA GLY A 177 -4.63 -11.70 -7.40
C GLY A 177 -5.69 -12.26 -6.42
N GLY A 178 -6.37 -13.33 -6.83
CA GLY A 178 -7.37 -14.00 -6.01
C GLY A 178 -6.77 -14.96 -4.97
N PHE A 179 -6.90 -14.62 -3.69
CA PHE A 179 -6.46 -15.46 -2.57
C PHE A 179 -7.52 -16.50 -2.14
N GLY A 180 -8.78 -16.08 -2.00
CA GLY A 180 -9.83 -16.90 -1.38
C GLY A 180 -10.56 -17.83 -2.35
N TYR A 181 -10.99 -19.00 -1.85
CA TYR A 181 -11.77 -19.99 -2.60
C TYR A 181 -13.27 -19.68 -2.70
N HIS A 182 -13.79 -18.78 -1.86
CA HIS A 182 -15.21 -18.39 -1.86
C HIS A 182 -15.58 -17.35 -2.91
N ALA A 183 -14.60 -16.80 -3.61
CA ALA A 183 -14.82 -15.78 -4.63
C ALA A 183 -14.51 -16.32 -6.04
N TYR A 184 -14.94 -15.61 -7.08
CA TYR A 184 -14.71 -16.07 -8.46
C TYR A 184 -13.21 -16.21 -8.79
N GLY A 185 -12.93 -16.97 -9.84
CA GLY A 185 -11.58 -17.25 -10.33
C GLY A 185 -11.65 -17.89 -11.71
N LYS A 186 -10.53 -18.44 -12.17
CA LYS A 186 -10.40 -19.08 -13.48
C LYS A 186 -9.91 -20.51 -13.29
N ALA A 187 -10.52 -21.47 -14.00
CA ALA A 187 -10.06 -22.85 -13.96
C ALA A 187 -8.62 -22.93 -14.50
N GLY A 188 -7.75 -23.68 -13.81
CA GLY A 188 -6.32 -23.73 -14.14
C GLY A 188 -5.53 -22.47 -13.76
N TRP A 189 -6.05 -21.63 -12.86
CA TRP A 189 -5.40 -20.42 -12.37
C TRP A 189 -5.29 -20.50 -10.83
N ASP A 190 -4.14 -20.91 -10.32
CA ASP A 190 -3.93 -21.25 -8.89
C ASP A 190 -4.18 -20.06 -7.96
N ARG A 191 -4.81 -20.23 -6.80
CA ARG A 191 -4.92 -19.13 -5.82
C ARG A 191 -3.54 -18.62 -5.42
N ARG A 192 -3.45 -17.38 -4.95
CA ARG A 192 -2.15 -16.83 -4.54
C ARG A 192 -2.23 -15.80 -3.44
N ALA A 193 -1.13 -15.69 -2.71
CA ALA A 193 -0.89 -14.62 -1.77
C ALA A 193 0.31 -13.81 -2.22
N ARG A 194 0.19 -12.47 -2.19
CA ARG A 194 1.33 -11.59 -2.35
C ARG A 194 2.09 -11.47 -1.03
N VAL A 195 3.40 -11.64 -1.09
CA VAL A 195 4.32 -11.44 0.04
C VAL A 195 5.05 -10.12 -0.18
N VAL A 196 5.16 -9.30 0.85
CA VAL A 196 5.92 -8.05 0.85
C VAL A 196 6.96 -8.12 1.96
N VAL A 197 8.21 -7.83 1.63
CA VAL A 197 9.33 -7.82 2.57
C VAL A 197 10.01 -6.46 2.54
N ALA A 198 9.97 -5.78 3.68
CA ALA A 198 10.78 -4.60 3.95
C ALA A 198 12.05 -5.03 4.73
N THR A 199 13.22 -4.69 4.19
CA THR A 199 14.52 -4.98 4.78
C THR A 199 15.08 -3.70 5.40
N LEU A 200 15.55 -3.77 6.65
CA LEU A 200 16.24 -2.65 7.30
C LEU A 200 17.72 -2.62 6.91
N GLU A 201 18.28 -1.41 6.84
CA GLU A 201 19.70 -1.17 6.67
C GLU A 201 20.47 -1.68 7.90
N ARG A 202 21.61 -2.36 7.68
CA ARG A 202 22.53 -2.74 8.75
C ARG A 202 23.63 -1.69 8.86
N THR A 203 23.78 -1.07 10.02
CA THR A 203 24.80 -0.03 10.21
C THR A 203 26.20 -0.64 10.35
N GLN A 204 27.20 -0.01 9.73
CA GLN A 204 28.58 -0.54 9.67
C GLN A 204 29.28 -0.56 11.04
N ASN A 205 28.88 0.33 11.96
CA ASN A 205 29.44 0.41 13.30
C ASN A 205 28.49 -0.25 14.30
N GLN A 206 28.90 -1.39 14.85
CA GLN A 206 28.30 -2.09 16.01
C GLN A 206 27.07 -3.00 15.78
N GLY A 207 26.73 -3.35 14.54
CA GLY A 207 25.62 -4.29 14.28
C GLY A 207 24.23 -3.72 14.62
N GLY A 208 24.11 -2.39 14.62
CA GLY A 208 22.84 -1.70 14.76
C GLY A 208 22.00 -1.75 13.48
N TRP A 209 20.78 -1.23 13.58
CA TRP A 209 19.79 -1.17 12.50
C TRP A 209 19.48 0.28 12.14
N GLY A 210 19.43 0.57 10.85
CA GLY A 210 19.01 1.85 10.28
C GLY A 210 17.54 1.85 9.86
N SER A 211 17.21 2.73 8.92
CA SER A 211 15.89 2.80 8.30
C SER A 211 15.67 1.68 7.28
N VAL A 212 14.53 1.66 6.60
CA VAL A 212 14.25 0.69 5.53
C VAL A 212 15.22 0.92 4.36
N ASP A 213 15.95 -0.14 4.00
CA ASP A 213 16.89 -0.16 2.87
C ASP A 213 16.19 -0.57 1.57
N SER A 214 15.29 -1.55 1.62
CA SER A 214 14.58 -2.02 0.43
C SER A 214 13.23 -2.65 0.73
N ILE A 215 12.33 -2.61 -0.27
CA ILE A 215 11.03 -3.27 -0.25
C ILE A 215 10.96 -4.17 -1.48
N LYS A 216 10.73 -5.46 -1.25
CA LYS A 216 10.58 -6.49 -2.29
C LYS A 216 9.21 -7.15 -2.19
N THR A 217 8.73 -7.70 -3.29
CA THR A 217 7.51 -8.51 -3.30
C THR A 217 7.66 -9.70 -4.25
N TRP A 218 6.87 -10.74 -3.99
CA TRP A 218 6.64 -11.87 -4.87
C TRP A 218 5.26 -12.45 -4.54
N LYS A 219 4.84 -13.49 -5.24
CA LYS A 219 3.60 -14.21 -4.93
C LYS A 219 3.88 -15.67 -4.63
N ARG A 220 3.09 -16.26 -3.74
CA ARG A 220 3.05 -17.70 -3.46
C ARG A 220 1.77 -18.26 -4.07
N LEU A 221 1.92 -19.19 -4.99
CA LEU A 221 0.79 -19.93 -5.55
C LEU A 221 0.28 -20.97 -4.56
N ASP A 222 -0.97 -21.38 -4.69
CA ASP A 222 -1.54 -22.52 -3.98
C ASP A 222 -1.51 -23.77 -4.87
N ASP A 223 -0.29 -24.17 -5.24
CA ASP A 223 0.00 -25.22 -6.22
C ASP A 223 0.66 -26.47 -5.60
N GLY A 224 0.38 -26.73 -4.31
CA GLY A 224 0.99 -27.83 -3.52
C GLY A 224 2.45 -27.60 -3.13
N ASN A 225 3.23 -26.86 -3.95
CA ASN A 225 4.63 -26.49 -3.67
C ASN A 225 4.80 -25.07 -3.13
N LEU A 226 3.71 -24.30 -3.09
CA LEU A 226 3.73 -22.89 -2.73
C LEU A 226 4.72 -22.09 -3.60
N THR A 227 4.69 -22.33 -4.91
CA THR A 227 5.68 -21.79 -5.86
C THR A 227 5.75 -20.27 -5.73
N ALA A 228 6.98 -19.76 -5.63
CA ALA A 228 7.24 -18.33 -5.68
C ALA A 228 7.33 -17.87 -7.13
N ILE A 229 6.55 -16.85 -7.51
CA ILE A 229 6.58 -16.24 -8.83
C ILE A 229 6.69 -14.71 -8.72
N ASP A 230 7.11 -14.08 -9.83
CA ASP A 230 7.07 -12.62 -10.01
C ASP A 230 7.77 -11.84 -8.89
N ALA A 231 8.95 -12.32 -8.51
CA ALA A 231 9.79 -11.63 -7.55
C ALA A 231 10.35 -10.33 -8.13
N GLN A 232 10.21 -9.22 -7.39
CA GLN A 232 10.58 -7.90 -7.86
C GLN A 232 10.97 -6.96 -6.70
N LEU A 233 11.82 -5.99 -7.01
CA LEU A 233 12.17 -4.88 -6.13
C LEU A 233 11.17 -3.74 -6.37
N LEU A 234 10.41 -3.37 -5.33
CA LEU A 234 9.46 -2.25 -5.40
C LEU A 234 10.15 -0.92 -5.18
N TRP A 235 11.04 -0.87 -4.20
CA TRP A 235 11.74 0.33 -3.80
C TRP A 235 13.06 -0.02 -3.13
N THR A 236 14.05 0.85 -3.28
CA THR A 236 15.30 0.81 -2.54
C THR A 236 15.70 2.22 -2.16
N LYS A 237 16.31 2.37 -0.98
CA LYS A 237 16.95 3.60 -0.55
C LYS A 237 18.01 3.99 -1.59
N LYS A 238 17.96 5.23 -2.08
CA LYS A 238 18.96 5.72 -3.06
C LYS A 238 20.31 5.78 -2.35
N ARG A 239 21.31 5.09 -2.90
CA ARG A 239 22.71 5.22 -2.45
C ARG A 239 23.39 6.17 -3.43
N ILE A 240 23.92 7.28 -2.94
CA ILE A 240 24.80 8.12 -3.76
C ILE A 240 26.06 7.28 -4.05
N PRO A 241 26.47 7.10 -5.32
CA PRO A 241 27.78 6.52 -5.62
C PRO A 241 28.84 7.41 -4.98
N THR A 242 29.60 6.86 -4.03
CA THR A 242 30.82 7.49 -3.50
C THR A 242 31.88 7.63 -4.56
#